data_AF-W4QCL9-F1
#
_entry.id   AF-W4QCL9-F1
#
_cell.length_a   1.000
_cell.length_b   1.000
_cell.length_c   1.000
_cell.angle_alpha   90.00
_cell.angle_beta   90.00
_cell.angle_gamma   90.00
#
_symmetry.space_group_name_H-M   'P 1'
#
loop_
_entity.id
_entity.type
_entity.pdbx_description
1 polymer ?
#
loop_
_entity_poly.entity_id
_entity_poly.type
_entity_poly.pdbx_seq_one_letter_code
_entity_poly.pdbx_strand_id
1 'polypeptide(L)'
;MMKEKLQQWLLDRLSFSTMVYLPFTNDMRHNFEDAYDQLRKNQLERYNGPYPLYLLLHYLIVEKGCLVHGSNYANISMFEPRQQTLYNGKPVTAVFASSDGLWSLFFAVVNRLEYDGALKNLCIVTKNKRYYYFSLNRDWSGTLWREGTIYVLPSDSFVRGGAKAEWVSENPVSPVAKLAVKPEDFIFRNQVKRHDENEPHLRSLVKGLLYKE
;
A
#
# COMPACT_ATOMS: atom_id res chain seq x y z
N MET A 1 22.26 -8.20 -13.52
CA MET A 1 22.10 -6.92 -14.27
C MET A 1 21.25 -7.08 -15.53
N MET A 2 21.58 -8.00 -16.46
CA MET A 2 20.82 -8.21 -17.71
C MET A 2 19.38 -8.70 -17.50
N LYS A 3 19.18 -9.65 -16.56
CA LYS A 3 17.86 -10.20 -16.20
C LYS A 3 16.88 -9.14 -15.67
N GLU A 4 17.35 -8.22 -14.82
CA GLU A 4 16.52 -7.16 -14.25
C GLU A 4 16.16 -6.09 -15.29
N LYS A 5 17.08 -5.74 -16.19
CA LYS A 5 16.79 -4.83 -17.32
C LYS A 5 15.74 -5.43 -18.26
N LEU A 6 15.87 -6.72 -18.57
CA LEU A 6 14.89 -7.45 -19.38
C LEU A 6 13.52 -7.50 -18.68
N GLN A 7 13.49 -7.81 -17.39
CA GLN A 7 12.26 -7.79 -16.60
C GLN A 7 11.59 -6.41 -16.63
N GLN A 8 12.34 -5.34 -16.38
CA GLN A 8 11.80 -3.99 -16.42
C GLN A 8 11.25 -3.63 -17.81
N TRP A 9 11.98 -3.97 -18.87
CA TRP A 9 11.55 -3.77 -20.25
C TRP A 9 10.26 -4.52 -20.61
N LEU A 10 10.04 -5.71 -20.05
CA LEU A 10 8.79 -6.45 -20.20
C LEU A 10 7.64 -5.77 -19.44
N LEU A 11 7.88 -5.38 -18.18
CA LEU A 11 6.87 -4.72 -17.35
C LEU A 11 6.43 -3.37 -17.92
N ASP A 12 7.35 -2.62 -18.54
CA ASP A 12 7.07 -1.33 -19.17
C ASP A 12 6.13 -1.42 -20.40
N ARG A 13 5.90 -2.62 -20.94
CA ARG A 13 4.94 -2.86 -22.03
C ARG A 13 3.54 -3.21 -21.54
N LEU A 14 3.38 -3.45 -20.25
CA LEU A 14 2.13 -3.85 -19.63
C LEU A 14 1.43 -2.65 -19.00
N SER A 15 0.11 -2.76 -18.84
CA SER A 15 -0.75 -1.67 -18.38
C SER A 15 -0.74 -1.50 -16.85
N PHE A 16 0.45 -1.48 -16.25
CA PHE A 16 0.65 -1.19 -14.84
C PHE A 16 0.53 0.30 -14.55
N SER A 17 -0.02 0.64 -13.39
CA SER A 17 0.29 1.92 -12.75
C SER A 17 1.75 1.89 -12.29
N THR A 18 2.50 2.98 -12.43
CA THR A 18 3.93 2.97 -12.08
C THR A 18 4.33 4.17 -11.23
N MET A 19 5.35 3.98 -10.39
CA MET A 19 5.94 5.04 -9.58
C MET A 19 7.47 4.94 -9.61
N VAL A 20 8.12 6.09 -9.74
CA VAL A 20 9.57 6.26 -9.55
C VAL A 20 9.75 7.30 -8.46
N TYR A 21 10.45 6.93 -7.39
CA TYR A 21 10.78 7.86 -6.33
C TYR A 21 12.09 8.55 -6.65
N LEU A 22 12.08 9.88 -6.65
CA LEU A 22 13.28 10.69 -6.73
C LEU A 22 13.86 10.88 -5.31
N PRO A 23 15.17 11.13 -5.19
CA PRO A 23 15.76 11.47 -3.90
C PRO A 23 15.08 12.69 -3.27
N PHE A 24 14.90 12.67 -1.96
CA PHE A 24 14.32 13.81 -1.24
C PHE A 24 15.27 15.01 -1.27
N THR A 25 14.69 16.20 -1.46
CA THR A 25 15.40 17.46 -1.23
C THR A 25 15.51 17.73 0.28
N ASN A 26 16.38 18.64 0.68
CA ASN A 26 16.48 19.02 2.10
C ASN A 26 15.19 19.67 2.62
N ASP A 27 14.50 20.45 1.78
CA ASP A 27 13.21 21.04 2.12
C ASP A 27 12.13 19.97 2.36
N MET A 28 12.08 18.94 1.49
CA MET A 28 11.21 17.78 1.70
C MET A 28 11.49 17.09 3.03
N ARG A 29 12.76 16.79 3.32
CA ARG A 29 13.15 16.15 4.59
C ARG A 29 12.71 16.97 5.79
N HIS A 30 12.91 18.28 5.75
CA HIS A 30 12.51 19.17 6.85
C HIS A 30 10.99 19.13 7.08
N ASN A 31 10.20 19.28 6.02
CA ASN A 31 8.73 19.22 6.09
C ASN A 31 8.22 17.84 6.56
N PHE A 32 8.84 16.76 6.08
CA PHE A 32 8.45 15.40 6.47
C PHE A 32 8.85 15.06 7.90
N GLU A 33 9.98 15.59 8.38
CA GLU A 33 10.39 15.41 9.77
C GLU A 33 9.43 16.10 10.73
N ASP A 34 9.09 17.35 10.46
CA ASP A 34 8.11 18.09 11.25
C ASP A 34 6.74 17.38 11.26
N ALA A 35 6.26 16.92 10.10
CA ALA A 35 5.03 16.14 10.00
C ALA A 35 5.11 14.83 10.82
N TYR A 36 6.23 14.12 10.77
CA TYR A 36 6.40 12.87 11.51
C TYR A 36 6.42 13.10 13.03
N ASP A 37 7.11 14.13 13.50
CA ASP A 37 7.15 14.50 14.91
C ASP A 37 5.76 14.87 15.43
N GLN A 38 4.99 15.65 14.66
CA GLN A 38 3.62 15.99 15.02
C GLN A 38 2.70 14.75 15.04
N LEU A 39 2.88 13.82 14.09
CA LEU A 39 2.11 12.57 14.06
C LEU A 39 2.38 11.71 15.30
N ARG A 40 3.65 11.54 15.70
CA ARG A 40 4.02 10.77 16.90
C ARG A 40 3.49 11.40 18.19
N LYS A 41 3.35 12.72 18.22
CA LYS A 41 2.77 13.48 19.34
C LYS A 41 1.24 13.53 19.30
N ASN A 42 0.60 12.92 18.29
CA ASN A 42 -0.83 13.02 18.02
C ASN A 42 -1.32 14.47 17.83
N GLN A 43 -0.47 15.34 17.30
CA GLN A 43 -0.77 16.75 17.00
C GLN A 43 -1.18 16.98 15.55
N LEU A 44 -0.94 15.99 14.69
CA LEU A 44 -1.38 15.98 13.29
C LEU A 44 -2.28 14.76 13.06
N GLU A 45 -3.54 14.98 12.70
CA GLU A 45 -4.46 13.89 12.35
C GLU A 45 -4.44 13.58 10.86
N ARG A 46 -4.32 14.63 10.02
CA ARG A 46 -4.30 14.55 8.57
C ARG A 46 -3.19 15.42 8.03
N TYR A 47 -2.49 14.93 7.03
CA TYR A 47 -1.35 15.60 6.44
C TYR A 47 -1.83 16.54 5.33
N ASN A 48 -1.41 17.79 5.41
CA ASN A 48 -1.76 18.89 4.51
C ASN A 48 -0.51 19.69 4.08
N GLY A 49 0.66 19.06 4.15
CA GLY A 49 1.93 19.70 3.79
C GLY A 49 2.05 19.96 2.27
N PRO A 50 3.11 20.68 1.85
CA PRO A 50 3.26 21.16 0.47
C PRO A 50 3.59 20.05 -0.54
N TYR A 51 4.01 18.88 -0.06
CA TYR A 51 4.36 17.72 -0.90
C TYR A 51 3.30 16.64 -0.84
N PRO A 52 3.11 15.82 -1.89
CA PRO A 52 2.14 14.72 -1.88
C PRO A 52 2.32 13.73 -0.72
N LEU A 53 1.22 13.25 -0.14
CA LEU A 53 1.23 12.32 0.98
C LEU A 53 2.08 11.06 0.72
N TYR A 54 2.01 10.50 -0.49
CA TYR A 54 2.74 9.27 -0.80
C TYR A 54 4.28 9.45 -0.69
N LEU A 55 4.80 10.69 -0.76
CA LEU A 55 6.21 11.00 -0.53
C LEU A 55 6.55 11.04 0.95
N LEU A 56 5.67 11.58 1.80
CA LEU A 56 5.80 11.45 3.26
C LEU A 56 5.82 9.97 3.66
N LEU A 57 4.87 9.16 3.16
CA LEU A 57 4.86 7.72 3.46
C LEU A 57 6.16 7.05 2.99
N HIS A 58 6.68 7.42 1.82
CA HIS A 58 7.96 6.91 1.34
C HIS A 58 9.12 7.31 2.26
N TYR A 59 9.14 8.57 2.73
CA TYR A 59 10.13 9.09 3.66
C TYR A 59 10.14 8.31 4.98
N LEU A 60 8.97 8.07 5.57
CA LEU A 60 8.83 7.28 6.79
C LEU A 60 9.40 5.86 6.61
N ILE A 61 9.19 5.26 5.45
CA ILE A 61 9.68 3.92 5.16
C ILE A 61 11.21 3.90 5.02
N VAL A 62 11.78 4.82 4.23
CA VAL A 62 13.20 4.72 3.84
C VAL A 62 14.15 5.46 4.76
N GLU A 63 13.75 6.58 5.36
CA GLU A 63 14.61 7.37 6.26
C GLU A 63 14.28 7.12 7.74
N LYS A 64 13.06 6.66 8.09
CA LYS A 64 12.68 6.34 9.48
C LYS A 64 12.58 4.85 9.78
N GLY A 65 12.83 4.00 8.78
CA GLY A 65 12.78 2.55 8.97
C GLY A 65 11.42 2.03 9.42
N CYS A 66 10.35 2.78 9.16
CA CYS A 66 9.00 2.37 9.52
C CYS A 66 8.36 1.49 8.44
N LEU A 67 7.31 0.77 8.82
CA LEU A 67 6.37 0.16 7.88
C LEU A 67 5.02 0.84 7.99
N VAL A 68 4.15 0.61 7.01
CA VAL A 68 2.81 1.21 6.98
C VAL A 68 1.73 0.15 6.78
N HIS A 69 0.57 0.38 7.40
CA HIS A 69 -0.61 -0.46 7.26
C HIS A 69 -1.85 0.39 6.97
N GLY A 70 -2.64 0.01 5.96
CA GLY A 70 -3.88 0.68 5.62
C GLY A 70 -5.13 -0.02 6.15
N SER A 71 -6.00 0.72 6.85
CA SER A 71 -7.23 0.20 7.45
C SER A 71 -8.39 1.18 7.35
N ASN A 72 -9.64 0.68 7.36
CA ASN A 72 -10.83 1.53 7.51
C ASN A 72 -11.19 1.78 8.98
N TYR A 73 -10.56 1.07 9.92
CA TYR A 73 -10.75 1.26 11.36
C TYR A 73 -9.74 2.30 11.86
N ALA A 74 -10.23 3.43 12.38
CA ALA A 74 -9.40 4.58 12.75
C ALA A 74 -8.80 4.53 14.17
N ASN A 75 -9.24 3.57 15.00
CA ASN A 75 -8.92 3.51 16.42
C ASN A 75 -8.25 2.19 16.83
N ILE A 76 -7.30 1.71 16.03
CA ILE A 76 -6.49 0.53 16.38
C ILE A 76 -5.31 1.00 17.25
N SER A 77 -5.30 0.63 18.53
CA SER A 77 -4.18 0.85 19.44
C SER A 77 -3.15 -0.28 19.41
N MET A 78 -3.56 -1.47 18.97
CA MET A 78 -2.72 -2.65 18.84
C MET A 78 -3.25 -3.54 17.73
N PHE A 79 -2.36 -3.95 16.82
CA PHE A 79 -2.64 -4.95 15.82
C PHE A 79 -2.34 -6.32 16.40
N GLU A 80 -3.33 -7.20 16.35
CA GLU A 80 -3.19 -8.61 16.72
C GLU A 80 -2.92 -9.47 15.49
N PRO A 81 -2.05 -10.49 15.58
CA PRO A 81 -1.89 -11.49 14.54
C PRO A 81 -3.22 -12.16 14.18
N ARG A 82 -3.52 -12.28 12.89
CA ARG A 82 -4.74 -12.94 12.39
C ARG A 82 -4.41 -13.94 11.31
N GLN A 83 -5.20 -15.01 11.25
CA GLN A 83 -5.10 -15.99 10.17
C GLN A 83 -5.42 -15.33 8.83
N GLN A 84 -4.43 -15.34 7.94
CA GLN A 84 -4.48 -14.82 6.59
C GLN A 84 -3.54 -15.64 5.70
N THR A 85 -3.35 -15.17 4.47
CA THR A 85 -2.48 -15.81 3.49
C THR A 85 -1.47 -14.80 2.99
N LEU A 86 -0.19 -15.17 2.95
CA LEU A 86 0.85 -14.39 2.29
C LEU A 86 0.53 -14.22 0.80
N TYR A 87 1.16 -13.24 0.15
CA TYR A 87 1.01 -13.02 -1.30
C TYR A 87 1.25 -14.29 -2.14
N ASN A 88 2.12 -15.20 -1.68
CA ASN A 88 2.45 -16.45 -2.38
C ASN A 88 1.47 -17.61 -2.10
N GLY A 89 0.38 -17.38 -1.36
CA GLY A 89 -0.63 -18.40 -1.07
C GLY A 89 -0.38 -19.22 0.20
N LYS A 90 0.72 -19.00 0.93
CA LYS A 90 0.98 -19.72 2.18
C LYS A 90 0.15 -19.16 3.35
N PRO A 91 -0.53 -19.99 4.15
CA PRO A 91 -1.25 -19.54 5.33
C PRO A 91 -0.28 -19.05 6.41
N VAL A 92 -0.68 -18.02 7.16
CA VAL A 92 0.10 -17.42 8.25
C VAL A 92 -0.85 -16.78 9.27
N THR A 93 -0.44 -16.71 10.54
CA THR A 93 -1.13 -15.89 11.56
C THR A 93 -0.24 -14.72 11.91
N ALA A 94 -0.52 -13.54 11.36
CA ALA A 94 0.38 -12.39 11.50
C ALA A 94 -0.34 -11.04 11.36
N VAL A 95 0.33 -10.00 11.84
CA VAL A 95 0.07 -8.60 11.49
C VAL A 95 0.76 -8.30 10.16
N PHE A 96 0.02 -7.77 9.20
CA PHE A 96 0.58 -7.39 7.90
C PHE A 96 0.95 -5.91 7.87
N ALA A 97 2.06 -5.59 7.24
CA ALA A 97 2.49 -4.23 6.95
C ALA A 97 3.19 -4.18 5.59
N SER A 98 3.51 -2.97 5.15
CA SER A 98 4.10 -2.75 3.84
C SER A 98 5.26 -1.78 3.90
N SER A 99 6.30 -2.03 3.08
CA SER A 99 7.32 -1.04 2.72
C SER A 99 6.94 -0.26 1.44
N ASP A 100 5.65 -0.10 1.21
CA ASP A 100 5.05 0.66 0.12
C ASP A 100 3.79 1.41 0.60
N GLY A 101 3.87 2.75 0.57
CA GLY A 101 2.79 3.63 0.99
C GLY A 101 1.59 3.62 0.04
N LEU A 102 1.81 3.54 -1.27
CA LEU A 102 0.73 3.53 -2.26
C LEU A 102 -0.08 2.23 -2.19
N TRP A 103 0.60 1.12 -1.96
CA TRP A 103 -0.05 -0.17 -1.75
C TRP A 103 -0.90 -0.17 -0.49
N SER A 104 -0.43 0.43 0.61
CA SER A 104 -1.19 0.58 1.85
C SER A 104 -2.36 1.54 1.72
N LEU A 105 -2.18 2.65 0.97
CA LEU A 105 -3.24 3.61 0.70
C LEU A 105 -4.44 2.95 0.03
N PHE A 106 -4.23 2.06 -0.94
CA PHE A 106 -5.31 1.28 -1.55
C PHE A 106 -6.17 0.56 -0.50
N PHE A 107 -5.56 -0.17 0.44
CA PHE A 107 -6.28 -0.87 1.50
C PHE A 107 -6.89 0.05 2.56
N ALA A 108 -6.37 1.26 2.73
CA ALA A 108 -6.94 2.27 3.61
C ALA A 108 -8.20 2.89 3.02
N VAL A 109 -8.25 3.11 1.70
CA VAL A 109 -9.34 3.88 1.07
C VAL A 109 -10.40 3.06 0.37
N VAL A 110 -10.17 1.78 0.07
CA VAL A 110 -11.25 0.87 -0.34
C VAL A 110 -12.21 0.67 0.83
N ASN A 111 -13.52 0.76 0.59
CA ASN A 111 -14.55 0.60 1.62
C ASN A 111 -14.78 -0.85 2.03
N ARG A 112 -13.81 -1.46 2.71
CA ARG A 112 -13.90 -2.86 3.17
C ARG A 112 -14.88 -3.10 4.31
N LEU A 113 -15.57 -2.06 4.81
CA LEU A 113 -16.66 -2.26 5.77
C LEU A 113 -17.98 -2.65 5.07
N GLU A 114 -18.14 -2.27 3.81
CA GLU A 114 -19.32 -2.61 3.01
C GLU A 114 -18.97 -3.51 1.83
N TYR A 115 -17.82 -3.28 1.19
CA TYR A 115 -17.38 -3.98 0.00
C TYR A 115 -17.27 -5.49 0.24
N ASP A 116 -18.03 -6.24 -0.55
CA ASP A 116 -18.02 -7.69 -0.60
C ASP A 116 -17.45 -8.15 -1.95
N GLY A 117 -16.29 -8.81 -1.91
CA GLY A 117 -15.60 -9.32 -3.07
C GLY A 117 -14.08 -9.39 -2.92
N ALA A 118 -13.42 -9.97 -3.90
CA ALA A 118 -11.97 -10.12 -3.91
C ALA A 118 -11.26 -8.79 -4.18
N LEU A 119 -10.11 -8.60 -3.51
CA LEU A 119 -9.18 -7.49 -3.76
C LEU A 119 -7.97 -8.01 -4.54
N LYS A 120 -8.03 -7.96 -5.88
CA LYS A 120 -6.95 -8.45 -6.72
C LYS A 120 -5.92 -7.34 -6.91
N ASN A 121 -4.72 -7.55 -6.38
CA ASN A 121 -3.66 -6.56 -6.39
C ASN A 121 -2.29 -7.20 -6.58
N LEU A 122 -1.32 -6.39 -7.01
CA LEU A 122 0.09 -6.78 -7.14
C LEU A 122 0.97 -5.54 -7.01
N CYS A 123 2.07 -5.65 -6.27
CA CYS A 123 3.14 -4.66 -6.19
C CYS A 123 4.48 -5.31 -6.57
N ILE A 124 5.07 -4.89 -7.70
CA ILE A 124 6.41 -5.32 -8.11
C ILE A 124 7.38 -4.16 -7.89
N VAL A 125 8.44 -4.44 -7.14
CA VAL A 125 9.55 -3.50 -6.92
C VAL A 125 10.76 -3.94 -7.74
N THR A 126 11.11 -3.14 -8.75
CA THR A 126 12.41 -3.19 -9.42
C THR A 126 13.34 -2.14 -8.79
N LYS A 127 14.53 -1.90 -9.34
CA LYS A 127 15.56 -1.04 -8.71
C LYS A 127 15.03 0.33 -8.28
N ASN A 128 14.49 1.09 -9.22
CA ASN A 128 14.01 2.46 -9.00
C ASN A 128 12.54 2.66 -9.38
N LYS A 129 11.87 1.61 -9.86
CA LYS A 129 10.50 1.69 -10.35
C LYS A 129 9.63 0.65 -9.66
N ARG A 130 8.41 1.07 -9.35
CA ARG A 130 7.37 0.23 -8.78
C ARG A 130 6.25 0.10 -9.80
N TYR A 131 5.68 -1.09 -9.88
CA TYR A 131 4.58 -1.43 -10.78
C TYR A 131 3.43 -1.95 -9.95
N TYR A 132 2.25 -1.43 -10.20
CA TYR A 132 1.06 -1.74 -9.44
C TYR A 132 -0.07 -2.18 -10.34
N TYR A 133 -0.75 -3.21 -9.88
CA TYR A 133 -2.05 -3.61 -10.38
C TYR A 133 -3.02 -3.57 -9.22
N PHE A 134 -4.18 -2.98 -9.43
CA PHE A 134 -5.29 -2.95 -8.50
C PHE A 134 -6.56 -3.26 -9.27
N SER A 135 -7.40 -4.11 -8.71
CA SER A 135 -8.66 -4.47 -9.31
C SER A 135 -9.68 -4.81 -8.25
N LEU A 136 -10.91 -4.35 -8.48
CA LEU A 136 -12.07 -4.57 -7.64
C LEU A 136 -13.14 -5.34 -8.43
N ASN A 137 -14.02 -6.02 -7.72
CA ASN A 137 -15.14 -6.75 -8.30
C ASN A 137 -15.94 -5.78 -9.19
N ARG A 138 -16.20 -6.22 -10.42
CA ARG A 138 -16.97 -5.49 -11.43
C ARG A 138 -18.43 -5.36 -11.04
N ASP A 139 -18.97 -6.37 -10.38
CA ASP A 139 -20.40 -6.47 -10.06
C ASP A 139 -20.77 -5.76 -8.75
N TRP A 140 -19.77 -5.24 -8.02
CA TRP A 140 -20.00 -4.45 -6.81
C TRP A 140 -20.66 -3.11 -7.14
N SER A 141 -21.88 -2.91 -6.67
CA SER A 141 -22.71 -1.72 -6.91
C SER A 141 -22.72 -0.71 -5.75
N GLY A 142 -22.19 -1.08 -4.58
CA GLY A 142 -22.13 -0.19 -3.41
C GLY A 142 -20.98 0.82 -3.46
N THR A 143 -20.75 1.52 -2.34
CA THR A 143 -19.69 2.52 -2.25
C THR A 143 -18.31 1.87 -2.19
N LEU A 144 -17.45 2.17 -3.16
CA LEU A 144 -16.11 1.56 -3.28
C LEU A 144 -15.04 2.25 -2.43
N TRP A 145 -15.21 3.54 -2.19
CA TRP A 145 -14.18 4.40 -1.64
C TRP A 145 -14.66 5.03 -0.34
N ARG A 146 -13.78 5.16 0.63
CA ARG A 146 -14.04 5.86 1.89
C ARG A 146 -12.77 6.46 2.46
N GLU A 147 -12.96 7.32 3.45
CA GLU A 147 -11.85 7.69 4.32
C GLU A 147 -11.37 6.48 5.14
N GLY A 148 -10.07 6.47 5.39
CA GLY A 148 -9.42 5.44 6.19
C GLY A 148 -8.24 5.99 6.95
N THR A 149 -7.38 5.09 7.38
CA THR A 149 -6.24 5.41 8.23
C THR A 149 -5.03 4.63 7.77
N ILE A 150 -3.91 5.34 7.63
CA ILE A 150 -2.58 4.75 7.56
C ILE A 150 -2.00 4.72 8.96
N TYR A 151 -1.58 3.55 9.38
CA TYR A 151 -0.84 3.34 10.61
C TYR A 151 0.65 3.22 10.28
N VAL A 152 1.48 3.92 11.04
CA VAL A 152 2.94 3.82 10.96
C VAL A 152 3.37 2.84 12.05
N LEU A 153 4.04 1.77 11.65
CA LEU A 153 4.43 0.67 12.51
C LEU A 153 5.96 0.61 12.63
N PRO A 154 6.50 0.26 13.81
CA PRO A 154 7.92 -0.05 13.94
C PRO A 154 8.23 -1.32 13.13
N SER A 155 9.43 -1.41 12.56
CA SER A 155 9.82 -2.55 11.70
C SER A 155 10.48 -3.69 12.46
N ASP A 156 10.84 -3.51 13.73
CA ASP A 156 11.73 -4.41 14.48
C ASP A 156 11.23 -5.86 14.57
N SER A 157 9.91 -6.07 14.70
CA SER A 157 9.31 -7.40 14.79
C SER A 157 8.88 -7.99 13.45
N PHE A 158 9.08 -7.28 12.34
CA PHE A 158 8.62 -7.70 11.03
C PHE A 158 9.68 -8.45 10.24
N VAL A 159 9.24 -9.46 9.50
CA VAL A 159 10.02 -10.18 8.50
C VAL A 159 9.37 -10.05 7.13
N ARG A 160 10.14 -10.28 6.06
CA ARG A 160 9.59 -10.25 4.69
C ARG A 160 8.57 -11.37 4.50
N GLY A 161 7.44 -11.02 3.89
CA GLY A 161 6.39 -11.97 3.51
C GLY A 161 6.64 -12.63 2.15
N GLY A 162 5.56 -12.91 1.43
CA GLY A 162 5.54 -13.53 0.10
C GLY A 162 5.86 -12.58 -1.05
N ALA A 163 5.93 -11.26 -0.82
CA ALA A 163 6.29 -10.25 -1.82
C ALA A 163 7.31 -9.25 -1.28
N LYS A 164 8.07 -8.58 -2.17
CA LYS A 164 9.10 -7.61 -1.77
C LYS A 164 8.58 -6.50 -0.87
N ALA A 165 7.38 -5.98 -1.14
CA ALA A 165 6.80 -4.92 -0.34
C ALA A 165 6.02 -5.45 0.88
N GLU A 166 5.77 -6.75 0.97
CA GLU A 166 4.96 -7.37 2.03
C GLU A 166 5.83 -7.72 3.24
N TRP A 167 5.35 -7.36 4.42
CA TRP A 167 5.96 -7.69 5.70
C TRP A 167 4.92 -8.27 6.63
N VAL A 168 5.37 -9.19 7.48
CA VAL A 168 4.54 -9.84 8.48
C VAL A 168 5.23 -9.87 9.84
N SER A 169 4.47 -9.73 10.91
CA SER A 169 4.92 -9.94 12.28
C SER A 169 3.96 -10.93 12.96
N GLU A 170 4.51 -11.99 13.55
CA GLU A 170 3.72 -12.96 14.32
C GLU A 170 3.42 -12.47 15.75
N ASN A 171 3.92 -11.29 16.11
CA ASN A 171 3.70 -10.67 17.41
C ASN A 171 2.69 -9.52 17.29
N PRO A 172 1.98 -9.16 18.38
CA PRO A 172 1.20 -7.94 18.43
C PRO A 172 2.08 -6.71 18.17
N VAL A 173 1.52 -5.70 17.50
CA VAL A 173 2.27 -4.47 17.13
C VAL A 173 1.44 -3.24 17.45
N SER A 174 1.98 -2.34 18.26
CA SER A 174 1.43 -1.01 18.47
C SER A 174 1.94 -0.03 17.41
N PRO A 175 1.06 0.78 16.78
CA PRO A 175 1.48 1.84 15.90
C PRO A 175 2.21 2.95 16.66
N VAL A 176 3.24 3.53 16.05
CA VAL A 176 3.96 4.71 16.60
C VAL A 176 3.30 6.02 16.21
N ALA A 177 2.46 5.99 15.18
CA ALA A 177 1.68 7.11 14.68
C ALA A 177 0.52 6.59 13.81
N LYS A 178 -0.48 7.42 13.57
CA LYS A 178 -1.54 7.18 12.60
C LYS A 178 -1.90 8.46 11.86
N LEU A 179 -2.45 8.30 10.66
CA LEU A 179 -2.80 9.39 9.77
C LEU A 179 -4.14 9.09 9.08
N ALA A 180 -5.09 10.01 9.19
CA ALA A 180 -6.33 9.96 8.42
C ALA A 180 -6.06 10.27 6.94
N VAL A 181 -6.62 9.44 6.06
CA VAL A 181 -6.46 9.53 4.60
C VAL A 181 -7.80 9.50 3.89
N LYS A 182 -7.84 10.13 2.72
CA LYS A 182 -8.99 10.22 1.84
C LYS A 182 -8.73 9.45 0.53
N PRO A 183 -9.78 9.03 -0.20
CA PRO A 183 -9.62 8.39 -1.50
C PRO A 183 -8.74 9.17 -2.48
N GLU A 184 -8.74 10.50 -2.43
CA GLU A 184 -7.94 11.38 -3.28
C GLU A 184 -6.43 11.29 -2.99
N ASP A 185 -6.03 10.85 -1.80
CA ASP A 185 -4.62 10.62 -1.46
C ASP A 185 -4.04 9.40 -2.22
N PHE A 186 -4.90 8.50 -2.70
CA PHE A 186 -4.52 7.37 -3.52
C PHE A 186 -4.50 7.76 -5.01
N ILE A 187 -3.33 8.15 -5.49
CA ILE A 187 -3.12 8.67 -6.86
C ILE A 187 -3.51 7.70 -7.99
N PHE A 188 -3.64 6.41 -7.70
CA PHE A 188 -4.06 5.39 -8.68
C PHE A 188 -5.54 5.04 -8.58
N ARG A 189 -6.35 5.81 -7.82
CA ARG A 189 -7.79 5.57 -7.67
C ARG A 189 -8.52 5.38 -8.99
N ASN A 190 -8.23 6.23 -9.98
CA ASN A 190 -8.86 6.19 -11.30
C ASN A 190 -8.22 5.17 -12.27
N GLN A 191 -7.22 4.43 -11.82
CA GLN A 191 -6.53 3.38 -12.58
C GLN A 191 -6.84 1.98 -12.04
N VAL A 192 -7.70 1.89 -11.01
CA VAL A 192 -8.15 0.61 -10.47
C VAL A 192 -9.08 -0.07 -11.46
N LYS A 193 -8.67 -1.27 -11.87
CA LYS A 193 -9.37 -2.09 -12.86
C LYS A 193 -10.57 -2.81 -12.25
N ARG A 194 -11.34 -3.47 -13.11
CA ARG A 194 -12.46 -4.32 -12.70
C ARG A 194 -12.22 -5.76 -13.09
N HIS A 195 -12.73 -6.68 -12.28
CA HIS A 195 -12.65 -8.10 -12.54
C HIS A 195 -13.94 -8.81 -12.19
N ASP A 196 -14.15 -9.97 -12.82
CA ASP A 196 -15.23 -10.86 -12.43
C ASP A 196 -14.83 -11.59 -11.14
N GLU A 197 -15.71 -11.66 -10.14
CA GLU A 197 -15.41 -12.18 -8.80
C GLU A 197 -14.78 -13.58 -8.85
N ASN A 198 -15.42 -14.48 -9.60
CA ASN A 198 -15.02 -15.88 -9.76
C ASN A 198 -13.79 -16.08 -10.66
N GLU A 199 -13.23 -15.01 -11.25
CA GLU A 199 -12.05 -15.13 -12.08
C GLU A 199 -10.79 -15.39 -11.23
N PRO A 200 -9.93 -16.37 -11.55
CA PRO A 200 -8.68 -16.57 -10.84
C PRO A 200 -7.78 -15.31 -10.87
N HIS A 201 -7.07 -15.03 -9.77
CA HIS A 201 -6.22 -13.83 -9.63
C HIS A 201 -5.23 -13.66 -10.81
N LEU A 202 -4.53 -14.73 -11.19
CA LEU A 202 -3.58 -14.71 -12.31
C LEU A 202 -4.25 -14.37 -13.65
N ARG A 203 -5.46 -14.88 -13.91
CA ARG A 203 -6.17 -14.59 -15.15
C ARG A 203 -6.58 -13.12 -15.22
N SER A 204 -7.05 -12.58 -14.10
CA SER A 204 -7.43 -11.17 -13.97
C SER A 204 -6.24 -10.23 -14.16
N LEU A 205 -5.09 -10.58 -13.58
CA LEU A 205 -3.82 -9.89 -13.79
C LEU A 205 -3.44 -9.87 -15.28
N VAL A 206 -3.37 -11.04 -15.92
CA VAL A 206 -2.97 -11.16 -17.33
C VAL A 206 -3.91 -10.34 -18.23
N LYS A 207 -5.23 -10.47 -18.05
CA LYS A 207 -6.20 -9.68 -18.82
C LYS A 207 -6.00 -8.18 -18.61
N GLY A 208 -6.03 -7.73 -17.36
CA GLY A 208 -5.96 -6.30 -17.09
C GLY A 208 -4.62 -5.66 -17.46
N LEU A 209 -3.54 -6.44 -17.56
CA LEU A 209 -2.23 -5.94 -17.97
C LEU A 209 -2.01 -5.94 -19.49
N LEU A 210 -2.59 -6.91 -20.22
CA LEU A 210 -2.46 -7.01 -21.67
C LEU A 210 -3.51 -6.19 -22.44
N TYR A 211 -4.73 -6.11 -21.92
CA TYR A 211 -5.80 -5.35 -22.55
C TYR A 211 -5.91 -3.98 -21.88
N LYS A 212 -5.68 -2.93 -22.68
CA LYS A 212 -6.05 -1.57 -22.32
C LYS A 212 -7.57 -1.46 -22.52
N GLU A 213 -8.32 -1.56 -21.41
CA GLU A 213 -9.70 -1.05 -21.37
C GLU A 213 -9.68 0.47 -21.52
#